data_AF-A0A957E868-F1
#
_entry.id   AF-A0A957E868-F1
#
_cell.length_a   1.000
_cell.length_b   1.000
_cell.length_c   1.000
_cell.angle_alpha   90.00
_cell.angle_beta   90.00
_cell.angle_gamma   90.00
#
_symmetry.space_group_name_H-M   'P 1'
#
loop_
_entity.id
_entity.type
_entity.pdbx_description
1 polymer ?
#
loop_
_entity_poly.entity_id
_entity_poly.type
_entity_poly.pdbx_seq_one_letter_code
_entity_poly.pdbx_strand_id
1 'polypeptide(L)'
;MRVLGLDPGTATTGYGIIDVVDGRFRPVTYGVIKTTAKDSTSKRLQIIYTELNKLLAEYKPDSAGIEELFFGRNVTTAVTVGQARGVLLLALANANIPIGEYSPPKIKEAVTGYGKADKAQVQLMVRNLLELEETPRPDDAADGLAVAITHYQYQHFVSLYD
;
A
#
# COMPACT_ATOMS: atom_id res chain seq x y z
N MET A 1 16.23 5.58 0.05
CA MET A 1 15.49 4.35 0.37
C MET A 1 14.22 4.35 -0.45
N ARG A 2 13.88 3.23 -1.10
CA ARG A 2 12.67 3.07 -1.90
C ARG A 2 11.66 2.20 -1.16
N VAL A 3 10.45 2.69 -1.01
CA VAL A 3 9.39 2.02 -0.24
C VAL A 3 8.18 1.78 -1.12
N LEU A 4 7.68 0.55 -1.10
CA LEU A 4 6.39 0.16 -1.68
C LEU A 4 5.31 0.20 -0.60
N GLY A 5 4.12 0.71 -0.92
CA GLY A 5 2.92 0.59 -0.10
C GLY A 5 1.81 -0.09 -0.89
N LEU A 6 1.06 -0.95 -0.21
CA LEU A 6 -0.02 -1.75 -0.79
C LEU A 6 -1.31 -1.63 0.02
N ASP A 7 -2.41 -1.31 -0.67
CA ASP A 7 -3.79 -1.38 -0.18
C ASP A 7 -4.50 -2.60 -0.82
N PRO A 8 -4.66 -3.72 -0.09
CA PRO A 8 -5.16 -4.96 -0.66
C PRO A 8 -6.64 -4.92 -1.03
N GLY A 9 -6.95 -5.31 -2.27
CA GLY A 9 -8.33 -5.54 -2.69
C GLY A 9 -8.44 -6.48 -3.88
N THR A 10 -9.48 -7.31 -3.90
CA THR A 10 -9.63 -8.32 -4.95
C THR A 10 -9.93 -7.70 -6.31
N ALA A 11 -10.73 -6.62 -6.36
CA ALA A 11 -11.10 -5.93 -7.60
C ALA A 11 -10.06 -4.88 -8.00
N THR A 12 -9.61 -4.13 -7.01
CA THR A 12 -8.64 -3.07 -7.13
C THR A 12 -7.67 -3.25 -5.97
N THR A 13 -6.39 -3.45 -6.25
CA THR A 13 -5.33 -3.34 -5.24
C THR A 13 -4.57 -2.05 -5.51
N GLY A 14 -4.56 -1.14 -4.54
CA GLY A 14 -3.80 0.10 -4.59
C GLY A 14 -2.32 -0.13 -4.37
N TYR A 15 -1.48 0.59 -5.11
CA TYR A 15 -0.04 0.63 -4.84
C TYR A 15 0.53 2.03 -4.98
N GLY A 16 1.56 2.31 -4.18
CA GLY A 16 2.38 3.51 -4.29
C GLY A 16 3.84 3.18 -4.02
N ILE A 17 4.75 3.71 -4.83
CA ILE A 17 6.19 3.59 -4.64
C ILE A 17 6.77 4.99 -4.46
N ILE A 18 7.50 5.17 -3.38
CA ILE A 18 8.15 6.44 -3.04
C ILE A 18 9.64 6.22 -2.82
N ASP A 19 10.43 7.23 -3.17
CA ASP A 19 11.81 7.38 -2.72
C ASP A 19 11.85 8.32 -1.53
N VAL A 20 12.70 8.00 -0.56
CA VAL A 20 13.01 8.86 0.56
C VAL A 20 14.47 9.24 0.52
N VAL A 21 14.71 10.55 0.43
CA VAL A 21 16.02 11.18 0.32
C VAL A 21 16.06 12.34 1.32
N ASP A 22 16.99 12.31 2.27
CA ASP A 22 17.13 13.32 3.33
C ASP A 22 15.82 13.60 4.09
N GLY A 23 15.05 12.55 4.37
CA GLY A 23 13.76 12.64 5.06
C GLY A 23 12.61 13.22 4.24
N ARG A 24 12.83 13.53 2.95
CA ARG A 24 11.78 14.00 2.03
C ARG A 24 11.26 12.88 1.16
N PHE A 25 9.94 12.82 1.02
CA PHE A 25 9.27 11.86 0.16
C PHE A 25 9.24 12.36 -1.29
N ARG A 26 9.51 11.46 -2.23
CA ARG A 26 9.35 11.70 -3.68
C ARG A 26 8.53 10.58 -4.29
N PRO A 27 7.44 10.87 -5.00
CA PRO A 27 6.69 9.84 -5.70
C PRO A 27 7.53 9.26 -6.84
N VAL A 28 7.62 7.93 -6.93
CA VAL A 28 8.27 7.22 -8.04
C VAL A 28 7.21 6.78 -9.04
N THR A 29 6.20 6.06 -8.56
CA THR A 29 5.03 5.64 -9.35
C THR A 29 3.89 5.27 -8.40
N TYR A 30 2.66 5.29 -8.88
CA TYR A 30 1.49 4.82 -8.13
C TYR A 30 0.38 4.44 -9.10
N GLY A 31 -0.53 3.59 -8.62
CA GLY A 31 -1.64 3.16 -9.43
C GLY A 31 -2.42 2.05 -8.77
N VAL A 32 -3.08 1.25 -9.61
CA VAL A 32 -3.87 0.12 -9.16
C VAL A 32 -3.67 -1.10 -10.03
N ILE A 33 -3.65 -2.26 -9.41
CA ILE A 33 -3.81 -3.54 -10.08
C ILE A 33 -5.31 -3.83 -10.16
N LYS A 34 -5.87 -3.82 -11.37
CA LYS A 34 -7.30 -4.08 -11.60
C LYS A 34 -7.54 -5.50 -12.06
N THR A 35 -8.59 -6.11 -11.54
CA THR A 35 -9.12 -7.38 -12.04
C THR A 35 -10.60 -7.24 -12.39
N THR A 36 -11.12 -8.12 -13.23
CA THR A 36 -12.54 -8.11 -13.61
C THR A 36 -13.33 -9.16 -12.84
N ALA A 37 -14.59 -8.85 -12.51
CA ALA A 37 -15.51 -9.81 -11.89
C ALA A 37 -15.88 -10.98 -12.83
N LYS A 38 -15.58 -10.88 -14.13
CA LYS A 38 -15.75 -11.97 -15.09
C LYS A 38 -14.72 -13.08 -14.92
N ASP A 39 -13.57 -12.79 -14.31
CA ASP A 39 -12.51 -13.76 -14.07
C ASP A 39 -12.83 -14.60 -12.83
N SER A 40 -12.41 -15.87 -12.86
CA SER A 40 -12.44 -16.71 -11.66
C SER A 40 -11.55 -16.12 -10.56
N THR A 41 -11.86 -16.41 -9.29
CA THR A 41 -11.04 -15.95 -8.15
C THR A 41 -9.57 -16.31 -8.32
N SER A 42 -9.25 -17.54 -8.72
CA SER A 42 -7.88 -17.98 -8.97
C SER A 42 -7.18 -17.15 -10.06
N LYS A 43 -7.89 -16.79 -11.13
CA LYS A 43 -7.35 -15.95 -12.20
C LYS A 43 -7.07 -14.52 -11.71
N ARG A 44 -7.97 -13.96 -10.90
CA ARG A 44 -7.79 -12.63 -10.29
C ARG A 44 -6.57 -12.60 -9.37
N LEU A 45 -6.40 -13.63 -8.53
CA LEU A 45 -5.23 -13.81 -7.68
C LEU A 45 -3.93 -13.97 -8.49
N GLN A 46 -3.96 -14.72 -9.60
CA GLN A 46 -2.83 -14.82 -10.51
C GLN A 46 -2.44 -13.47 -11.11
N ILE A 47 -3.42 -12.65 -11.52
CA ILE A 47 -3.17 -11.29 -12.05
C ILE A 47 -2.50 -10.44 -10.97
N ILE A 48 -3.03 -10.42 -9.75
CA ILE A 48 -2.45 -9.67 -8.62
C ILE A 48 -0.99 -10.08 -8.38
N TYR A 49 -0.71 -11.38 -8.32
CA TYR A 49 0.66 -11.90 -8.18
C TYR A 49 1.57 -11.45 -9.33
N THR A 50 1.09 -11.58 -10.56
CA THR A 50 1.90 -11.31 -11.77
C THR A 50 2.23 -9.82 -11.88
N GLU A 51 1.25 -8.95 -11.69
CA GLU A 51 1.46 -7.50 -11.78
C GLU A 51 2.33 -6.99 -10.63
N LEU A 52 2.16 -7.49 -9.41
CA LEU A 52 3.06 -7.14 -8.31
C LEU A 52 4.50 -7.55 -8.62
N ASN A 53 4.74 -8.76 -9.13
CA ASN A 53 6.10 -9.19 -9.48
C ASN A 53 6.75 -8.32 -10.57
N LYS A 54 5.96 -7.80 -11.53
CA LYS A 54 6.47 -6.81 -12.49
C LYS A 54 6.94 -5.54 -11.79
N LEU A 55 6.13 -5.00 -10.88
CA LEU A 55 6.49 -3.82 -10.09
C LEU A 55 7.75 -4.06 -9.26
N LEU A 56 7.86 -5.22 -8.61
CA LEU A 56 9.04 -5.58 -7.81
C LEU A 56 10.30 -5.68 -8.68
N ALA A 57 10.20 -6.28 -9.87
CA ALA A 57 11.33 -6.42 -10.80
C ALA A 57 11.76 -5.07 -11.40
N GLU A 58 10.80 -4.22 -11.74
CA GLU A 58 11.03 -2.91 -12.36
C GLU A 58 11.60 -1.90 -11.36
N TYR A 59 10.94 -1.75 -10.20
CA TYR A 59 11.24 -0.65 -9.28
C TYR A 59 12.18 -1.06 -8.14
N LYS A 60 12.28 -2.35 -7.81
CA LYS A 60 13.17 -2.91 -6.77
C LYS A 60 13.09 -2.13 -5.44
N PRO A 61 11.93 -2.12 -4.77
CA PRO A 61 11.80 -1.47 -3.47
C PRO A 61 12.71 -2.13 -2.44
N ASP A 62 13.19 -1.34 -1.46
CA ASP A 62 14.00 -1.82 -0.34
C ASP A 62 13.13 -2.47 0.75
N SER A 63 11.88 -2.01 0.89
CA SER A 63 10.91 -2.52 1.85
C SER A 63 9.47 -2.24 1.39
N ALA A 64 8.50 -2.93 2.01
CA ALA A 64 7.09 -2.78 1.67
C ALA A 64 6.20 -2.67 2.91
N GLY A 65 5.29 -1.70 2.89
CA GLY A 65 4.13 -1.61 3.78
C GLY A 65 2.90 -2.25 3.16
N ILE A 66 2.06 -2.88 3.98
CA ILE A 66 0.75 -3.39 3.57
C ILE A 66 -0.32 -3.04 4.62
N GLU A 67 -1.50 -2.62 4.15
CA GLU A 67 -2.63 -2.39 5.05
C GLU A 67 -3.14 -3.70 5.68
N GLU A 68 -3.41 -3.65 6.98
CA GLU A 68 -4.10 -4.72 7.71
C GLU A 68 -5.59 -4.66 7.43
N LEU A 69 -6.20 -5.84 7.28
CA LEU A 69 -7.63 -5.93 7.07
C LEU A 69 -8.36 -5.92 8.40
N PHE A 70 -9.22 -4.92 8.61
CA PHE A 70 -10.14 -4.89 9.73
C PHE A 70 -11.51 -5.41 9.28
N PHE A 71 -11.85 -6.64 9.66
CA PHE A 71 -13.11 -7.24 9.24
C PHE A 71 -14.23 -6.93 10.24
N GLY A 72 -15.25 -6.23 9.74
CA GLY A 72 -16.56 -6.13 10.40
C GLY A 72 -17.45 -7.35 10.12
N ARG A 73 -18.78 -7.17 10.09
CA ARG A 73 -19.77 -8.26 9.98
C ARG A 73 -19.79 -9.02 8.64
N ASN A 74 -19.12 -8.56 7.58
CA ASN A 74 -19.27 -9.13 6.23
C ASN A 74 -18.16 -10.12 5.87
N VAL A 75 -18.35 -11.36 6.30
CA VAL A 75 -17.36 -12.47 6.22
C VAL A 75 -16.99 -12.83 4.77
N THR A 76 -17.91 -12.74 3.81
CA THR A 76 -17.64 -13.14 2.42
C THR A 76 -16.61 -12.22 1.76
N THR A 77 -16.76 -10.91 1.91
CA THR A 77 -15.77 -9.94 1.41
C THR A 77 -14.43 -10.15 2.11
N ALA A 78 -14.47 -10.42 3.42
CA ALA A 78 -13.27 -10.65 4.22
C ALA A 78 -12.40 -11.78 3.67
N VAL A 79 -13.02 -12.92 3.34
CA VAL A 79 -12.30 -14.07 2.77
C VAL A 79 -11.66 -13.70 1.43
N THR A 80 -12.39 -13.05 0.53
CA THR A 80 -11.85 -12.73 -0.81
C THR A 80 -10.70 -11.73 -0.76
N VAL A 81 -10.80 -10.70 0.08
CA VAL A 81 -9.73 -9.69 0.23
C VAL A 81 -8.55 -10.28 0.99
N GLY A 82 -8.81 -11.15 1.97
CA GLY A 82 -7.77 -11.92 2.67
C GLY A 82 -6.96 -12.81 1.71
N GLN A 83 -7.59 -13.42 0.71
CA GLN A 83 -6.89 -14.17 -0.33
C GLN A 83 -5.97 -13.28 -1.18
N ALA A 84 -6.47 -12.12 -1.63
CA ALA A 84 -5.66 -11.14 -2.37
C ALA A 84 -4.45 -10.68 -1.55
N ARG A 85 -4.67 -10.32 -0.29
CA ARG A 85 -3.59 -9.97 0.65
C ARG A 85 -2.58 -11.09 0.84
N GLY A 86 -3.02 -12.33 1.00
CA GLY A 86 -2.13 -13.49 1.13
C GLY A 86 -1.20 -13.65 -0.09
N VAL A 87 -1.71 -13.38 -1.30
CA VAL A 87 -0.90 -13.38 -2.52
C VAL A 87 0.13 -12.25 -2.54
N LEU A 88 -0.25 -11.05 -2.09
CA LEU A 88 0.69 -9.91 -1.98
C LEU A 88 1.83 -10.22 -1.01
N LEU A 89 1.49 -10.73 0.18
CA LEU A 89 2.49 -11.14 1.18
C LEU A 89 3.43 -12.21 0.65
N LEU A 90 2.89 -13.23 -0.03
CA LEU A 90 3.69 -14.30 -0.62
C LEU A 90 4.64 -13.77 -1.71
N ALA A 91 4.17 -12.85 -2.57
CA ALA A 91 5.01 -12.25 -3.59
C ALA A 91 6.17 -11.44 -2.98
N LEU A 92 5.89 -10.60 -1.97
CA LEU A 92 6.91 -9.84 -1.25
C LEU A 92 7.93 -10.76 -0.56
N ALA A 93 7.48 -11.80 0.12
CA ALA A 93 8.35 -12.77 0.79
C ALA A 93 9.24 -13.52 -0.20
N ASN A 94 8.71 -13.96 -1.34
CA ASN A 94 9.49 -14.61 -2.40
C ASN A 94 10.57 -13.70 -3.00
N ALA A 95 10.32 -12.39 -3.01
CA ALA A 95 11.27 -11.38 -3.46
C ALA A 95 12.25 -10.92 -2.35
N ASN A 96 12.17 -11.51 -1.14
CA ASN A 96 12.95 -11.14 0.04
C ASN A 96 12.80 -9.66 0.43
N ILE A 97 11.60 -9.08 0.23
CA ILE A 97 11.31 -7.70 0.62
C ILE A 97 10.86 -7.69 2.09
N PRO A 98 11.51 -6.92 2.99
CA PRO A 98 11.03 -6.69 4.35
C PRO A 98 9.61 -6.10 4.36
N ILE A 99 8.73 -6.64 5.19
CA ILE A 99 7.30 -6.29 5.21
C ILE A 99 6.92 -5.66 6.55
N GLY A 100 6.19 -4.54 6.51
CA GLY A 100 5.49 -3.97 7.66
C GLY A 100 3.97 -3.96 7.45
N GLU A 101 3.22 -4.29 8.49
CA GLU A 101 1.75 -4.34 8.47
C GLU A 101 1.16 -3.20 9.31
N TYR A 102 0.18 -2.47 8.77
CA TYR A 102 -0.39 -1.28 9.42
C TYR A 102 -1.91 -1.25 9.37
N SER A 103 -2.53 -1.02 10.52
CA SER A 103 -3.98 -0.83 10.62
C SER A 103 -4.43 0.53 10.06
N PRO A 104 -5.69 0.66 9.60
CA PRO A 104 -6.20 1.92 9.07
C PRO A 104 -6.02 3.12 10.02
N PRO A 105 -6.21 2.99 11.35
CA PRO A 105 -5.92 4.08 12.28
C PRO A 105 -4.43 4.50 12.31
N LYS A 106 -3.50 3.53 12.23
CA LYS A 106 -2.05 3.82 12.20
C LYS A 106 -1.67 4.58 10.93
N ILE A 107 -2.25 4.20 9.79
CA ILE A 107 -2.04 4.89 8.50
C ILE A 107 -2.54 6.34 8.60
N LYS A 108 -3.75 6.53 9.11
CA LYS A 108 -4.32 7.88 9.31
C LYS A 108 -3.46 8.73 10.24
N GLU A 109 -3.02 8.17 11.36
CA GLU A 109 -2.16 8.86 12.32
C GLU A 109 -0.81 9.26 11.71
N ALA A 110 -0.14 8.35 11.01
CA ALA A 110 1.16 8.62 10.37
C ALA A 110 1.08 9.70 9.28
N VAL A 111 0.01 9.70 8.49
CA VAL A 111 -0.14 10.63 7.36
C VAL A 111 -0.67 11.99 7.79
N THR A 112 -1.57 12.05 8.76
CA THR A 112 -2.30 13.27 9.12
C THR A 112 -1.96 13.83 10.51
N GLY A 113 -1.25 13.08 11.35
CA GLY A 113 -1.07 13.37 12.77
C GLY A 113 -2.30 13.08 13.64
N TYR A 114 -3.40 12.57 13.06
CA TYR A 114 -4.65 12.31 13.77
C TYR A 114 -5.34 11.03 13.28
N GLY A 115 -5.37 9.98 14.12
CA GLY A 115 -5.91 8.66 13.75
C GLY A 115 -7.39 8.60 13.38
N LYS A 116 -8.18 9.65 13.65
CA LYS A 116 -9.61 9.74 13.26
C LYS A 116 -9.84 10.61 12.03
N ALA A 117 -8.80 10.97 11.29
CA ALA A 117 -8.94 11.70 10.04
C ALA A 117 -9.86 10.96 9.05
N ASP A 118 -10.62 11.74 8.27
CA ASP A 118 -11.44 11.19 7.19
C ASP A 118 -10.57 10.83 5.97
N LYS A 119 -11.16 10.11 5.01
CA LYS A 119 -10.43 9.62 3.84
C LYS A 119 -9.94 10.78 2.95
N ALA A 120 -10.70 11.87 2.83
CA ALA A 120 -10.32 13.01 2.01
C ALA A 120 -9.12 13.76 2.62
N GLN A 121 -9.05 13.85 3.95
CA GLN A 121 -7.91 14.42 4.68
C GLN A 121 -6.64 13.60 4.46
N VAL A 122 -6.72 12.27 4.52
CA VAL A 122 -5.58 11.40 4.20
C VAL A 122 -5.08 11.66 2.78
N GLN A 123 -5.98 11.68 1.79
CA GLN A 123 -5.62 11.92 0.39
C GLN A 123 -4.99 13.31 0.16
N LEU A 124 -5.53 14.35 0.81
CA LEU A 124 -4.98 15.69 0.75
C LEU A 124 -3.56 15.73 1.35
N MET A 125 -3.35 15.06 2.47
CA MET A 125 -2.04 14.97 3.12
C MET A 125 -1.05 14.17 2.30
N VAL A 126 -1.45 13.05 1.68
CA VAL A 126 -0.60 12.30 0.73
C VAL A 126 -0.13 13.21 -0.39
N ARG A 127 -1.05 13.97 -1.01
CA ARG A 127 -0.71 14.94 -2.06
C ARG A 127 0.33 15.95 -1.58
N ASN A 128 0.09 16.55 -0.41
CA ASN A 128 0.96 17.59 0.13
C ASN A 128 2.34 17.06 0.54
N LEU A 129 2.41 15.88 1.18
CA LEU A 129 3.65 15.23 1.61
C LEU A 129 4.54 14.79 0.44
N LEU A 130 3.92 14.49 -0.71
CA LEU A 130 4.61 14.09 -1.94
C LEU A 130 4.76 15.23 -2.95
N GLU A 131 4.35 16.46 -2.58
CA GLU A 131 4.40 17.65 -3.43
C GLU A 131 3.72 17.43 -4.81
N LEU A 132 2.63 16.66 -4.84
CA LEU A 132 1.87 16.37 -6.06
C LEU A 132 0.96 17.54 -6.44
N GLU A 133 0.86 17.85 -7.74
CA GLU A 133 -0.03 18.90 -8.25
C GLU A 133 -1.51 18.59 -7.98
N GLU A 134 -1.89 17.32 -8.15
CA GLU A 134 -3.26 16.84 -8.00
C GLU A 134 -3.33 15.66 -7.03
N THR A 135 -4.50 15.45 -6.44
CA THR A 135 -4.75 14.29 -5.59
C THR A 135 -4.66 13.01 -6.43
N PRO A 136 -3.87 11.99 -6.02
CA PRO A 136 -3.76 10.73 -6.75
C PRO A 136 -5.12 10.10 -7.00
N ARG A 137 -5.34 9.63 -8.23
CA ARG A 137 -6.52 8.86 -8.62
C ARG A 137 -6.10 7.55 -9.30
N PRO A 138 -6.87 6.46 -9.13
CA PRO A 138 -8.06 6.33 -8.26
C PRO A 138 -7.70 6.37 -6.77
N ASP A 139 -8.71 6.42 -5.90
CA ASP A 139 -8.55 6.56 -4.45
C ASP A 139 -7.62 5.51 -3.84
N ASP A 140 -7.70 4.27 -4.32
CA ASP A 140 -6.86 3.16 -3.86
C ASP A 140 -5.36 3.42 -4.14
N ALA A 141 -5.01 4.20 -5.18
CA ALA A 141 -3.63 4.59 -5.44
C ALA A 141 -3.10 5.58 -4.38
N ALA A 142 -3.97 6.49 -3.91
CA ALA A 142 -3.64 7.37 -2.80
C ALA A 142 -3.47 6.59 -1.49
N ASP A 143 -4.31 5.57 -1.27
CA ASP A 143 -4.21 4.68 -0.12
C ASP A 143 -2.89 3.87 -0.14
N GLY A 144 -2.47 3.36 -1.31
CA GLY A 144 -1.15 2.74 -1.50
C GLY A 144 0.03 3.67 -1.18
N LEU A 145 -0.03 4.94 -1.59
CA LEU A 145 0.97 5.95 -1.20
C LEU A 145 0.95 6.26 0.30
N ALA A 146 -0.24 6.34 0.92
CA ALA A 146 -0.39 6.53 2.36
C ALA A 146 0.28 5.39 3.15
N VAL A 147 0.12 4.15 2.70
CA VAL A 147 0.78 2.98 3.30
C VAL A 147 2.30 3.07 3.16
N ALA A 148 2.82 3.50 2.02
CA ALA A 148 4.27 3.66 1.81
C ALA A 148 4.88 4.70 2.75
N ILE A 149 4.23 5.86 2.90
CA ILE A 149 4.63 6.92 3.84
C ILE A 149 4.62 6.38 5.28
N THR A 150 3.53 5.70 5.65
CA THR A 150 3.38 5.09 6.98
C THR A 150 4.51 4.11 7.27
N HIS A 151 4.83 3.25 6.31
CA HIS A 151 5.88 2.26 6.47
C HIS A 151 7.25 2.89 6.75
N TYR A 152 7.64 3.88 5.95
CA TYR A 152 8.88 4.61 6.17
C TYR A 152 8.93 5.25 7.57
N GLN A 153 7.89 5.96 7.97
CA GLN A 153 7.87 6.65 9.28
C GLN A 153 8.05 5.67 10.44
N TYR A 154 7.38 4.51 10.39
CA TYR A 154 7.52 3.49 11.43
C TYR A 154 8.90 2.82 11.43
N GLN A 155 9.45 2.49 10.25
CA GLN A 155 10.81 1.92 10.17
C GLN A 155 11.87 2.91 10.66
N HIS A 156 11.74 4.19 10.27
CA HIS A 156 12.64 5.24 10.74
C HIS A 156 12.56 5.40 12.26
N PHE A 157 11.34 5.42 12.83
CA PHE A 157 11.17 5.50 14.27
C PHE A 157 11.84 4.34 15.01
N VAL A 158 11.65 3.10 14.56
CA VAL A 158 12.29 1.92 15.18
C VAL A 158 13.82 2.02 15.12
N SER A 159 14.38 2.45 13.98
CA SER A 159 15.83 2.59 13.79
C SER A 159 16.51 3.63 14.71
N LEU A 160 15.75 4.51 15.37
CA LEU A 160 16.30 5.46 16.33
C LEU A 160 16.60 4.82 17.70
N TYR A 161 16.09 3.61 17.93
CA TYR A 161 16.24 2.87 19.20
C TYR A 161 17.14 1.64 19.08
N ASP A 162 17.63 1.33 17.88
CA ASP A 162 18.63 0.29 17.59
C ASP A 162 20.05 0.88 17.56
#